data_AF-A0A7R7CGW8-F1
#
_entry.id   AF-A0A7R7CGW8-F1
#
_cell.length_a   1.000
_cell.length_b   1.000
_cell.length_c   1.000
_cell.angle_alpha   90.00
_cell.angle_beta   90.00
_cell.angle_gamma   90.00
#
_symmetry.space_group_name_H-M   'P 1'
#
loop_
_entity.id
_entity.type
_entity.pdbx_description
1 polymer ?
#
loop_
_entity_poly.entity_id
_entity_poly.type
_entity_poly.pdbx_seq_one_letter_code
_entity_poly.pdbx_strand_id
1 'polypeptide(L)'
;MTPSAARHDLSDWLALHDLDPSLCGRLLDAAARQIAREPTDDGEFASETCAFDRETAWLGAVEALCAFFPSASGTIRFAFENTSRILVKEARYRRRAVTLNDAGNGFPLILYTYRGTASDWMVIAHEFGHALQAVASEGRFVAPAIREVCAFIGEITLISHMRILGDDRSLRLQRAWARDDLKYLGTDREELESVLSWPDSPYRYSWNYPIARYLSIEICQKMAREHVWAVFEGKVQMQKILSKITIEPSLNTSIS
;
A
#
# COMPACT_ATOMS: atom_id res chain seq x y z
N MET A 1 -7.79 -0.66 -38.34
CA MET A 1 -6.78 -1.23 -37.42
C MET A 1 -6.65 -0.30 -36.24
N THR A 2 -7.27 -0.64 -35.11
CA THR A 2 -6.98 0.01 -33.83
C THR A 2 -5.55 -0.34 -33.43
N PRO A 3 -4.70 0.62 -33.04
CA PRO A 3 -3.39 0.29 -32.49
C PRO A 3 -3.60 -0.62 -31.28
N SER A 4 -2.97 -1.79 -31.30
CA SER A 4 -2.86 -2.62 -30.10
C SER A 4 -2.18 -1.75 -29.05
N ALA A 5 -2.86 -1.45 -27.94
CA ALA A 5 -2.19 -0.87 -26.78
C ALA A 5 -0.97 -1.74 -26.48
N ALA A 6 0.21 -1.12 -26.37
CA ALA A 6 1.42 -1.85 -26.06
C ALA A 6 1.18 -2.63 -24.74
N ARG A 7 1.34 -3.96 -24.79
CA ARG A 7 1.33 -4.77 -23.58
C ARG A 7 2.67 -4.56 -22.91
N HIS A 8 2.66 -4.03 -21.70
CA HIS A 8 3.84 -3.96 -20.86
C HIS A 8 4.21 -5.35 -20.32
N ASP A 9 5.49 -5.58 -20.10
CA ASP A 9 6.05 -6.81 -19.56
C ASP A 9 6.82 -6.58 -18.25
N LEU A 10 7.50 -7.62 -17.75
CA LEU A 10 8.31 -7.55 -16.55
C LEU A 10 9.53 -6.65 -16.73
N SER A 11 10.16 -6.65 -17.91
CA SER A 11 11.31 -5.79 -18.18
C SER A 11 10.92 -4.31 -18.13
N ASP A 12 9.80 -3.93 -18.74
CA ASP A 12 9.22 -2.59 -18.64
C ASP A 12 8.96 -2.21 -17.17
N TRP A 13 8.37 -3.13 -16.40
CA TRP A 13 8.05 -2.89 -14.99
C TRP A 13 9.31 -2.72 -14.13
N LEU A 14 10.32 -3.58 -14.30
CA LEU A 14 11.59 -3.48 -13.60
C LEU A 14 12.28 -2.15 -13.92
N ALA A 15 12.37 -1.78 -15.19
CA ALA A 15 12.95 -0.53 -15.64
C ALA A 15 12.22 0.70 -15.07
N LEU A 16 10.88 0.68 -15.03
CA LEU A 16 10.07 1.77 -14.47
C LEU A 16 10.35 2.02 -12.98
N HIS A 17 10.76 0.98 -12.26
CA HIS A 17 11.05 1.05 -10.82
C HIS A 17 12.56 1.10 -10.54
N ASP A 18 13.39 1.26 -11.57
CA ASP A 18 14.86 1.22 -11.48
C ASP A 18 15.37 -0.06 -10.80
N LEU A 19 14.72 -1.20 -11.03
CA LEU A 19 15.09 -2.50 -10.47
C LEU A 19 15.78 -3.35 -11.53
N ASP A 20 16.72 -4.18 -11.08
CA ASP A 20 17.16 -5.37 -11.82
C ASP A 20 16.57 -6.64 -11.17
N PRO A 21 16.55 -7.79 -11.85
CA PRO A 21 16.00 -9.03 -11.30
C PRO A 21 16.66 -9.47 -9.98
N SER A 22 17.96 -9.24 -9.81
CA SER A 22 18.69 -9.64 -8.59
C SER A 22 18.29 -8.77 -7.40
N LEU A 23 18.22 -7.45 -7.59
CA LEU A 23 17.75 -6.52 -6.58
C LEU A 23 16.29 -6.76 -6.22
N CYS A 24 15.44 -7.03 -7.22
CA CYS A 24 14.05 -7.41 -7.00
C CYS A 24 13.95 -8.69 -6.16
N GLY A 25 14.71 -9.74 -6.50
CA GLY A 25 14.77 -10.98 -5.72
C GLY A 25 15.16 -10.74 -4.26
N ARG A 26 16.21 -9.94 -4.00
CA ARG A 26 16.62 -9.61 -2.62
C ARG A 26 15.54 -8.85 -1.84
N LEU A 27 14.77 -8.00 -2.50
CA LEU A 27 13.63 -7.31 -1.86
C LEU A 27 12.52 -8.30 -1.50
N LEU A 28 12.22 -9.27 -2.38
CA LEU A 28 11.24 -10.33 -2.10
C LEU A 28 11.71 -11.24 -0.96
N ASP A 29 12.99 -11.58 -0.90
CA ASP A 29 13.59 -12.35 0.21
C ASP A 29 13.45 -11.60 1.55
N ALA A 30 13.73 -10.29 1.53
CA ALA A 30 13.60 -9.45 2.72
C ALA A 30 12.12 -9.37 3.17
N ALA A 31 11.20 -9.25 2.22
CA ALA A 31 9.77 -9.26 2.46
C ALA A 31 9.28 -10.60 3.05
N ALA A 32 9.80 -11.74 2.56
CA ALA A 32 9.45 -13.06 3.09
C ALA A 32 9.86 -13.25 4.56
N ARG A 33 11.04 -12.72 4.95
CA ARG A 33 11.52 -12.75 6.34
C ARG A 33 10.65 -11.94 7.31
N GLN A 34 9.85 -11.02 6.79
CA GLN A 34 8.95 -10.21 7.61
C GLN A 34 7.74 -10.99 8.10
N ILE A 35 7.15 -11.84 7.26
CA ILE A 35 6.04 -12.73 7.63
C ILE A 35 6.45 -13.67 8.78
N ALA A 36 7.65 -14.25 8.69
CA ALA A 36 8.12 -15.25 9.66
C ALA A 36 8.28 -14.71 11.10
N ARG A 37 8.17 -13.40 11.31
CA ARG A 37 8.34 -12.74 12.62
C ARG A 37 7.02 -12.44 13.33
N GLU A 38 5.87 -12.47 12.65
CA GLU A 38 4.57 -12.20 13.28
C GLU A 38 3.86 -13.51 13.64
N PRO A 39 3.52 -13.76 14.92
CA PRO A 39 2.76 -14.94 15.30
C PRO A 39 1.35 -14.85 14.72
N THR A 40 1.01 -15.77 13.83
CA THR A 40 -0.38 -16.03 13.41
C THR A 40 -1.08 -16.75 14.57
N ASP A 41 -1.75 -15.98 15.43
CA ASP A 41 -2.65 -16.55 16.43
C ASP A 41 -3.89 -17.09 15.69
N ASP A 42 -3.95 -18.41 15.50
CA ASP A 42 -4.98 -19.16 14.75
C ASP A 42 -6.35 -19.24 15.48
N GLY A 43 -6.70 -18.21 16.23
CA GLY A 43 -7.96 -18.12 16.97
C GLY A 43 -9.18 -18.04 16.04
N GLU A 44 -10.13 -18.93 16.29
CA GLU A 44 -11.34 -19.21 15.50
C GLU A 44 -12.12 -17.96 15.08
N PHE A 45 -12.40 -17.88 13.78
CA PHE A 45 -12.79 -16.69 13.03
C PHE A 45 -14.29 -16.41 13.14
N ALA A 46 -14.66 -15.56 14.09
CA ALA A 46 -15.98 -14.93 14.03
C ALA A 46 -15.94 -13.74 13.07
N SER A 47 -16.92 -13.72 12.17
CA SER A 47 -17.46 -12.52 11.51
C SER A 47 -17.82 -11.48 12.59
N GLU A 48 -16.83 -10.80 13.14
CA GLU A 48 -17.07 -9.67 14.03
C GLU A 48 -17.41 -8.47 13.15
N THR A 49 -18.68 -8.41 12.72
CA THR A 49 -19.34 -7.14 12.42
C THR A 49 -19.23 -6.31 13.69
N CYS A 50 -18.16 -5.55 13.81
CA CYS A 50 -18.16 -4.46 14.74
C CYS A 50 -19.04 -3.39 14.11
N ALA A 51 -19.86 -2.70 14.88
CA ALA A 51 -20.63 -1.59 14.35
C ALA A 51 -19.71 -0.38 14.12
N PHE A 52 -18.65 -0.54 13.32
CA PHE A 52 -17.76 0.55 12.98
C PHE A 52 -18.49 1.44 12.00
N ASP A 53 -18.81 2.64 12.46
CA ASP A 53 -19.36 3.66 11.61
C ASP A 53 -18.37 4.07 10.50
N ARG A 54 -18.88 4.30 9.31
CA ARG A 54 -18.11 4.60 8.11
C ARG A 54 -17.47 5.98 8.17
N GLU A 55 -18.17 6.98 8.69
CA GLU A 55 -17.58 8.31 8.86
C GLU A 55 -16.44 8.27 9.86
N THR A 56 -16.60 7.48 10.93
CA THR A 56 -15.54 7.23 11.92
C THR A 56 -14.31 6.59 11.28
N ALA A 57 -14.48 5.65 10.33
CA ALA A 57 -13.37 5.05 9.59
C ALA A 57 -12.59 6.08 8.77
N TRP A 58 -13.31 6.92 8.02
CA TRP A 58 -12.72 8.00 7.22
C TRP A 58 -11.99 9.02 8.08
N LEU A 59 -12.64 9.50 9.14
CA LEU A 59 -12.04 10.46 10.07
C LEU A 59 -10.82 9.87 10.76
N GLY A 60 -10.88 8.60 11.18
CA GLY A 60 -9.75 7.90 11.77
C GLY A 60 -8.53 7.82 10.85
N ALA A 61 -8.73 7.55 9.55
CA ALA A 61 -7.65 7.57 8.56
C ALA A 61 -7.03 8.97 8.39
N VAL A 62 -7.86 10.01 8.33
CA VAL A 62 -7.42 11.41 8.21
C VAL A 62 -6.65 11.87 9.44
N GLU A 63 -7.18 11.58 10.64
CA GLU A 63 -6.58 11.94 11.92
C GLU A 63 -5.24 11.23 12.12
N ALA A 64 -5.17 9.95 11.78
CA ALA A 64 -3.93 9.18 11.83
C ALA A 64 -2.83 9.78 10.94
N LEU A 65 -3.15 10.13 9.70
CA LEU A 65 -2.21 10.79 8.80
C LEU A 65 -1.83 12.20 9.28
N CYS A 66 -2.77 12.98 9.82
CA CYS A 66 -2.47 14.30 10.41
C CYS A 66 -1.55 14.19 11.63
N ALA A 67 -1.76 13.19 12.49
CA ALA A 67 -0.92 12.94 13.66
C ALA A 67 0.48 12.47 13.26
N PHE A 68 0.58 11.69 12.18
CA PHE A 68 1.86 11.24 11.65
C PHE A 68 2.62 12.36 10.91
N PHE A 69 1.91 13.21 10.14
CA PHE A 69 2.46 14.35 9.39
C PHE A 69 1.85 15.71 9.82
N PRO A 70 2.18 16.24 11.01
CA PRO A 70 1.57 17.49 11.50
C PRO A 70 1.74 18.68 10.56
N SER A 71 2.94 18.82 9.95
CA SER A 71 3.26 19.90 9.01
C SER A 71 2.50 19.82 7.69
N ALA A 72 1.98 18.65 7.32
CA ALA A 72 1.22 18.41 6.09
C ALA A 72 -0.30 18.31 6.32
N SER A 73 -0.76 18.53 7.56
CA SER A 73 -2.18 18.40 7.94
C SER A 73 -3.13 19.23 7.08
N GLY A 74 -2.71 20.42 6.62
CA GLY A 74 -3.48 21.24 5.68
C GLY A 74 -3.75 20.52 4.35
N THR A 75 -2.71 19.94 3.73
CA THR A 75 -2.84 19.17 2.49
C THR A 75 -3.66 17.89 2.69
N ILE A 76 -3.50 17.22 3.83
CA ILE A 76 -4.26 16.00 4.16
C ILE A 76 -5.76 16.30 4.26
N ARG A 77 -6.13 17.35 5.00
CA ARG A 77 -7.53 17.79 5.13
C ARG A 77 -8.09 18.25 3.79
N PHE A 78 -7.32 19.01 3.03
CA PHE A 78 -7.70 19.43 1.69
C PHE A 78 -7.98 18.23 0.76
N ALA A 79 -7.13 17.20 0.79
CA ALA A 79 -7.35 15.97 0.02
C ALA A 79 -8.64 15.26 0.49
N PHE A 80 -8.89 15.19 1.79
CA PHE A 80 -10.11 14.58 2.33
C PHE A 80 -11.40 15.29 1.90
N GLU A 81 -11.39 16.62 1.96
CA GLU A 81 -12.54 17.46 1.62
C GLU A 81 -12.88 17.42 0.12
N ASN A 82 -11.85 17.31 -0.73
CA ASN A 82 -12.03 17.36 -2.18
C ASN A 82 -12.10 15.96 -2.84
N THR A 83 -11.81 14.89 -2.10
CA THR A 83 -11.92 13.52 -2.62
C THR A 83 -13.38 13.07 -2.59
N SER A 84 -13.91 12.72 -3.77
CA SER A 84 -15.23 12.12 -3.89
C SER A 84 -15.20 10.68 -3.40
N ARG A 85 -16.22 10.27 -2.63
CA ARG A 85 -16.31 8.94 -2.01
C ARG A 85 -17.65 8.31 -2.37
N ILE A 86 -17.65 7.29 -3.23
CA ILE A 86 -18.87 6.60 -3.67
C ILE A 86 -18.92 5.20 -3.07
N LEU A 87 -19.91 4.98 -2.20
CA LEU A 87 -20.25 3.66 -1.69
C LEU A 87 -20.97 2.85 -2.78
N VAL A 88 -20.36 1.76 -3.24
CA VAL A 88 -20.95 0.87 -4.23
C VAL A 88 -21.66 -0.31 -3.56
N LYS A 89 -22.82 -0.71 -4.11
CA LYS A 89 -23.53 -1.91 -3.66
C LYS A 89 -22.85 -3.16 -4.24
N GLU A 90 -22.55 -4.13 -3.38
CA GLU A 90 -21.82 -5.36 -3.71
C GLU A 90 -22.40 -6.15 -4.88
N ALA A 91 -23.72 -6.10 -5.09
CA ALA A 91 -24.40 -6.89 -6.12
C ALA A 91 -23.99 -6.56 -7.57
N ARG A 92 -23.33 -5.43 -7.84
CA ARG A 92 -22.95 -5.02 -9.21
C ARG A 92 -21.45 -5.00 -9.48
N TYR A 93 -20.61 -5.05 -8.45
CA TYR A 93 -19.17 -4.92 -8.62
C TYR A 93 -18.45 -5.97 -7.76
N ARG A 94 -17.89 -6.99 -8.42
CA ARG A 94 -16.80 -7.80 -7.86
C ARG A 94 -15.47 -7.02 -7.75
N ARG A 95 -15.48 -5.72 -8.08
CA ARG A 95 -14.27 -4.90 -8.00
C ARG A 95 -13.96 -4.63 -6.54
N ARG A 96 -12.70 -4.89 -6.16
CA ARG A 96 -12.03 -4.33 -4.98
C ARG A 96 -12.18 -2.80 -5.02
N ALA A 97 -12.05 -2.15 -3.87
CA ALA A 97 -12.02 -0.70 -3.83
C ALA A 97 -10.96 -0.14 -4.81
N VAL A 98 -11.19 1.08 -5.29
CA VAL A 98 -10.28 1.71 -6.24
C VAL A 98 -10.31 3.22 -6.13
N THR A 99 -9.13 3.80 -6.19
CA THR A 99 -8.91 5.24 -6.32
C THR A 99 -8.58 5.61 -7.78
N LEU A 100 -9.38 6.50 -8.35
CA LEU A 100 -9.10 7.19 -9.60
C LEU A 100 -8.48 8.55 -9.29
N ASN A 101 -7.37 8.89 -9.92
CA ASN A 101 -6.63 10.14 -9.64
C ASN A 101 -7.44 11.40 -9.99
N ASP A 102 -8.31 11.32 -10.99
CA ASP A 102 -9.15 12.44 -11.43
C ASP A 102 -10.57 11.93 -11.75
N ALA A 103 -11.57 12.50 -11.08
CA ALA A 103 -12.98 12.25 -11.27
C ALA A 103 -13.61 13.08 -12.42
N GLY A 104 -12.79 13.82 -13.18
CA GLY A 104 -13.21 14.80 -14.18
C GLY A 104 -13.34 16.23 -13.63
N ASN A 105 -12.93 16.46 -12.38
CA ASN A 105 -12.96 17.75 -11.69
C ASN A 105 -11.58 18.16 -11.12
N GLY A 106 -10.52 17.43 -11.46
CA GLY A 106 -9.17 17.65 -10.95
C GLY A 106 -8.91 17.04 -9.56
N PHE A 107 -9.83 16.24 -9.02
CA PHE A 107 -9.69 15.61 -7.71
C PHE A 107 -9.95 14.11 -7.72
N PRO A 108 -9.42 13.36 -6.74
CA PRO A 108 -9.58 11.91 -6.70
C PRO A 108 -11.02 11.46 -6.45
N LEU A 109 -11.34 10.27 -6.94
CA LEU A 109 -12.57 9.54 -6.66
C LEU A 109 -12.25 8.15 -6.11
N ILE A 110 -12.82 7.83 -4.95
CA ILE A 110 -12.73 6.52 -4.31
C ILE A 110 -14.07 5.78 -4.46
N LEU A 111 -14.02 4.60 -5.08
CA LEU A 111 -15.13 3.64 -5.11
C LEU A 111 -14.85 2.54 -4.11
N TYR A 112 -15.76 2.28 -3.18
CA TYR A 112 -15.54 1.28 -2.12
C TYR A 112 -16.84 0.62 -1.66
N THR A 113 -16.71 -0.57 -1.08
CA THR A 113 -17.77 -1.26 -0.32
C THR A 113 -17.48 -1.11 1.17
N TYR A 114 -18.50 -1.25 2.02
CA TYR A 114 -18.32 -1.14 3.46
C TYR A 114 -19.28 -2.05 4.22
N ARG A 115 -18.73 -2.96 5.02
CA ARG A 115 -19.47 -3.93 5.85
C ARG A 115 -19.31 -3.71 7.35
N GLY A 116 -18.54 -2.70 7.77
CA GLY A 116 -18.26 -2.43 9.19
C GLY A 116 -17.16 -3.32 9.77
N THR A 117 -16.30 -3.90 8.95
CA THR A 117 -15.20 -4.75 9.41
C THR A 117 -13.89 -3.96 9.58
N ALA A 118 -12.93 -4.52 10.32
CA ALA A 118 -11.58 -3.95 10.38
C ALA A 118 -10.92 -3.90 8.98
N SER A 119 -11.18 -4.90 8.12
CA SER A 119 -10.71 -4.88 6.73
C SER A 119 -11.26 -3.69 5.94
N ASP A 120 -12.50 -3.27 6.19
CA ASP A 120 -13.05 -2.07 5.52
C ASP A 120 -12.30 -0.78 5.94
N TRP A 121 -11.86 -0.69 7.20
CA TRP A 121 -11.03 0.42 7.66
C TRP A 121 -9.65 0.42 7.02
N MET A 122 -9.04 -0.76 6.88
CA MET A 122 -7.76 -0.91 6.19
C MET A 122 -7.90 -0.46 4.72
N VAL A 123 -8.97 -0.89 4.04
CA VAL A 123 -9.29 -0.44 2.68
C VAL A 123 -9.48 1.07 2.62
N ILE A 124 -10.22 1.68 3.55
CA ILE A 124 -10.38 3.14 3.58
C ILE A 124 -9.03 3.85 3.75
N ALA A 125 -8.18 3.39 4.67
CA ALA A 125 -6.86 3.96 4.87
C ALA A 125 -5.96 3.82 3.63
N HIS A 126 -6.03 2.66 2.98
CA HIS A 126 -5.31 2.36 1.74
C HIS A 126 -5.71 3.31 0.61
N GLU A 127 -7.00 3.37 0.29
CA GLU A 127 -7.52 4.22 -0.79
C GLU A 127 -7.35 5.71 -0.48
N PHE A 128 -7.47 6.11 0.79
CA PHE A 128 -7.18 7.48 1.16
C PHE A 128 -5.70 7.83 0.98
N GLY A 129 -4.78 6.89 1.24
CA GLY A 129 -3.35 7.06 0.93
C GLY A 129 -3.09 7.32 -0.56
N HIS A 130 -3.78 6.61 -1.45
CA HIS A 130 -3.73 6.91 -2.88
C HIS A 130 -4.29 8.29 -3.23
N ALA A 131 -5.46 8.66 -2.69
CA ALA A 131 -6.08 9.95 -2.98
C ALA A 131 -5.21 11.11 -2.46
N LEU A 132 -4.63 10.96 -1.27
CA LEU A 132 -3.69 11.92 -0.71
C LEU A 132 -2.46 12.09 -1.59
N GLN A 133 -1.88 10.99 -2.11
CA GLN A 133 -0.74 11.08 -3.03
C GLN A 133 -1.13 11.76 -4.35
N ALA A 134 -2.31 11.47 -4.90
CA ALA A 134 -2.78 12.12 -6.12
C ALA A 134 -2.87 13.65 -5.97
N VAL A 135 -3.30 14.13 -4.80
CA VAL A 135 -3.30 15.57 -4.46
C VAL A 135 -1.89 16.10 -4.20
N ALA A 136 -1.12 15.45 -3.32
CA ALA A 136 0.19 15.93 -2.87
C ALA A 136 1.27 15.89 -3.97
N SER A 137 1.12 15.00 -4.97
CA SER A 137 2.04 14.89 -6.10
C SER A 137 1.87 16.00 -7.13
N GLU A 138 0.76 16.76 -7.11
CA GLU A 138 0.51 17.89 -8.00
C GLU A 138 0.66 17.51 -9.50
N GLY A 139 0.18 16.31 -9.86
CA GLY A 139 0.25 15.79 -11.23
C GLY A 139 1.61 15.20 -11.63
N ARG A 140 2.59 15.12 -10.72
CA ARG A 140 3.83 14.38 -10.96
C ARG A 140 3.51 12.90 -11.18
N PHE A 141 4.20 12.29 -12.16
CA PHE A 141 4.12 10.86 -12.38
C PHE A 141 4.72 10.12 -11.18
N VAL A 142 4.01 9.10 -10.69
CA VAL A 142 4.46 8.23 -9.61
C VAL A 142 4.33 6.78 -10.05
N ALA A 143 5.44 6.04 -9.98
CA ALA A 143 5.50 4.64 -10.39
C ALA A 143 4.53 3.77 -9.55
N PRO A 144 3.87 2.76 -10.15
CA PRO A 144 2.82 1.98 -9.47
C PRO A 144 3.22 1.41 -8.10
N ALA A 145 4.41 0.84 -7.93
CA ALA A 145 4.84 0.35 -6.62
C ALA A 145 4.97 1.47 -5.58
N ILE A 146 5.40 2.68 -5.98
CA ILE A 146 5.46 3.84 -5.08
C ILE A 146 4.05 4.34 -4.73
N ARG A 147 3.07 4.18 -5.63
CA ARG A 147 1.66 4.47 -5.31
C ARG A 147 1.15 3.55 -4.20
N GLU A 148 1.48 2.27 -4.29
CA GLU A 148 1.15 1.27 -3.25
C GLU A 148 1.88 1.54 -1.94
N VAL A 149 3.14 2.02 -1.98
CA VAL A 149 3.87 2.40 -0.76
C VAL A 149 3.10 3.47 0.01
N CYS A 150 2.56 4.50 -0.66
CA CYS A 150 1.74 5.53 -0.02
C CYS A 150 0.45 4.98 0.59
N ALA A 151 -0.21 4.05 -0.09
CA ALA A 151 -1.42 3.42 0.41
C ALA A 151 -1.13 2.61 1.69
N PHE A 152 -0.05 1.81 1.70
CA PHE A 152 0.37 1.07 2.88
C PHE A 152 0.89 1.95 4.03
N ILE A 153 1.50 3.11 3.74
CA ILE A 153 1.77 4.11 4.80
C ILE A 153 0.45 4.55 5.44
N GLY A 154 -0.60 4.80 4.66
CA GLY A 154 -1.95 5.10 5.18
C GLY A 154 -2.44 4.04 6.19
N GLU A 155 -2.32 2.77 5.82
CA GLU A 155 -2.65 1.63 6.70
C GLU A 155 -1.82 1.61 8.00
N ILE A 156 -0.50 1.74 7.89
CA ILE A 156 0.43 1.70 9.05
C ILE A 156 0.17 2.85 10.02
N THR A 157 -0.10 4.05 9.49
CA THR A 157 -0.39 5.23 10.32
C THR A 157 -1.70 5.05 11.08
N LEU A 158 -2.74 4.48 10.46
CA LEU A 158 -4.00 4.17 11.13
C LEU A 158 -3.81 3.21 12.31
N ILE A 159 -3.14 2.07 12.09
CA ILE A 159 -2.87 1.09 13.14
C ILE A 159 -2.09 1.74 14.29
N SER A 160 -1.03 2.48 13.94
CA SER A 160 -0.16 3.14 14.92
C SER A 160 -0.92 4.19 15.73
N HIS A 161 -1.78 4.97 15.10
CA HIS A 161 -2.58 5.99 15.75
C HIS A 161 -3.58 5.39 16.74
N MET A 162 -4.33 4.36 16.32
CA MET A 162 -5.27 3.66 17.20
C MET A 162 -4.57 3.03 18.40
N ARG A 163 -3.36 2.48 18.19
CA ARG A 163 -2.53 1.94 19.28
C ARG A 163 -2.09 3.03 20.27
N ILE A 164 -1.67 4.20 19.78
CA ILE A 164 -1.28 5.33 20.64
C ILE A 164 -2.46 5.82 21.49
N LEU A 165 -3.68 5.79 20.95
CA LEU A 165 -4.89 6.14 21.68
C LEU A 165 -5.33 5.07 22.70
N GLY A 166 -4.66 3.92 22.76
CA GLY A 166 -5.07 2.79 23.61
C GLY A 166 -6.38 2.15 23.17
N ASP A 167 -6.71 2.27 21.89
CA ASP A 167 -7.97 1.77 21.35
C ASP A 167 -7.89 0.28 21.01
N ASP A 168 -8.80 -0.53 21.55
CA ASP A 168 -8.87 -1.98 21.32
C ASP A 168 -9.04 -2.35 19.84
N ARG A 169 -9.52 -1.42 19.00
CA ARG A 169 -9.60 -1.59 17.54
C ARG A 169 -8.23 -1.79 16.91
N SER A 170 -7.15 -1.28 17.52
CA SER A 170 -5.79 -1.40 17.00
C SER A 170 -5.37 -2.84 16.75
N LEU A 171 -5.69 -3.77 17.66
CA LEU A 171 -5.41 -5.20 17.51
C LEU A 171 -6.20 -5.83 16.36
N ARG A 172 -7.45 -5.41 16.17
CA ARG A 172 -8.31 -5.91 15.07
C ARG A 172 -7.81 -5.43 13.71
N LEU A 173 -7.40 -4.16 13.63
CA LEU A 173 -6.78 -3.58 12.43
C LEU A 173 -5.45 -4.25 12.11
N GLN A 174 -4.60 -4.47 13.12
CA GLN A 174 -3.33 -5.19 12.94
C GLN A 174 -3.54 -6.62 12.43
N ARG A 175 -4.53 -7.35 12.96
CA ARG A 175 -4.87 -8.70 12.48
C ARG A 175 -5.42 -8.69 11.05
N ALA A 176 -6.24 -7.71 10.69
CA ALA A 176 -6.74 -7.57 9.32
C ALA A 176 -5.58 -7.29 8.35
N TRP A 177 -4.66 -6.40 8.74
CA TRP A 177 -3.44 -6.08 8.00
C TRP A 177 -2.54 -7.30 7.83
N ALA A 178 -2.25 -8.05 8.89
CA ALA A 178 -1.42 -9.26 8.83
C ALA A 178 -2.06 -10.37 7.98
N ARG A 179 -3.40 -10.48 7.95
CA ARG A 179 -4.10 -11.43 7.07
C ARG A 179 -3.85 -11.14 5.60
N ASP A 180 -3.79 -9.86 5.21
CA ASP A 180 -3.52 -9.47 3.83
C ASP A 180 -2.08 -9.83 3.40
N ASP A 181 -1.15 -10.02 4.34
CA ASP A 181 0.21 -10.46 4.03
C ASP A 181 0.26 -11.90 3.48
N LEU A 182 -0.71 -12.76 3.83
CA LEU A 182 -0.84 -14.09 3.19
C LEU A 182 -0.97 -13.97 1.67
N LYS A 183 -1.58 -12.89 1.21
CA LYS A 183 -1.68 -12.57 -0.21
C LYS A 183 -0.45 -11.79 -0.69
N TYR A 184 -0.17 -10.63 -0.10
CA TYR A 184 0.84 -9.70 -0.64
C TYR A 184 2.27 -10.22 -0.50
N LEU A 185 2.58 -10.80 0.66
CA LEU A 185 3.92 -11.34 0.96
C LEU A 185 3.97 -12.88 0.75
N GLY A 186 2.83 -13.54 0.59
CA GLY A 186 2.72 -14.93 0.14
C GLY A 186 2.51 -15.03 -1.37
N THR A 187 1.27 -15.24 -1.81
CA THR A 187 0.95 -15.58 -3.22
C THR A 187 1.48 -14.58 -4.25
N ASP A 188 1.32 -13.27 -4.04
CA ASP A 188 1.75 -12.25 -5.01
C ASP A 188 3.29 -12.15 -5.07
N ARG A 189 3.98 -12.37 -3.93
CA ARG A 189 5.44 -12.43 -3.85
C ARG A 189 5.97 -13.62 -4.63
N GLU A 190 5.43 -14.81 -4.39
CA GLU A 190 5.82 -16.06 -5.05
C GLU A 190 5.55 -16.01 -6.56
N GLU A 191 4.43 -15.42 -6.96
CA GLU A 191 4.12 -15.20 -8.37
C GLU A 191 5.20 -14.31 -9.03
N LEU A 192 5.53 -13.17 -8.44
CA LEU A 192 6.57 -12.27 -8.97
C LEU A 192 7.94 -12.96 -8.99
N GLU A 193 8.31 -13.67 -7.93
CA GLU A 193 9.58 -14.41 -7.83
C GLU A 193 9.72 -15.44 -8.97
N SER A 194 8.66 -16.20 -9.24
CA SER A 194 8.65 -17.23 -10.28
C SER A 194 8.87 -16.70 -11.69
N VAL A 195 8.55 -15.43 -11.93
CA VAL A 195 8.66 -14.79 -13.25
C VAL A 195 9.96 -13.98 -13.43
N LEU A 196 10.79 -13.78 -12.40
CA LEU A 196 11.98 -12.94 -12.47
C LEU A 196 13.01 -13.35 -13.54
N SER A 197 13.03 -14.63 -13.92
CA SER A 197 13.90 -15.16 -14.99
C SER A 197 13.30 -15.01 -16.40
N TRP A 198 12.11 -14.44 -16.53
CA TRP A 198 11.31 -14.39 -17.75
C TRP A 198 10.91 -12.94 -18.07
N PRO A 199 11.81 -12.13 -18.68
CA PRO A 199 11.62 -10.69 -18.85
C PRO A 199 10.38 -10.31 -19.68
N ASP A 200 9.97 -11.18 -20.62
CA ASP A 200 8.82 -10.95 -21.49
C ASP A 200 7.48 -11.34 -20.83
N SER A 201 7.48 -11.68 -19.54
CA SER A 201 6.26 -12.06 -18.82
C SER A 201 5.26 -10.90 -18.81
N PRO A 202 3.99 -11.10 -19.22
CA PRO A 202 3.01 -10.02 -19.25
C PRO A 202 2.83 -9.37 -17.88
N TYR A 203 2.90 -8.03 -17.83
CA TYR A 203 2.80 -7.28 -16.59
C TYR A 203 1.49 -7.58 -15.83
N ARG A 204 1.62 -7.78 -14.52
CA ARG A 204 0.50 -7.90 -13.58
C ARG A 204 0.61 -6.84 -12.49
N TYR A 205 -0.48 -6.12 -12.26
CA TYR A 205 -0.52 -5.08 -11.22
C TYR A 205 -0.22 -5.63 -9.81
N SER A 206 -0.48 -6.92 -9.56
CA SER A 206 -0.16 -7.57 -8.29
C SER A 206 1.32 -7.52 -7.92
N TRP A 207 2.22 -7.38 -8.90
CA TRP A 207 3.68 -7.30 -8.66
C TRP A 207 4.10 -6.05 -7.88
N ASN A 208 3.26 -5.03 -7.81
CA ASN A 208 3.53 -3.83 -7.03
C ASN A 208 3.42 -4.07 -5.52
N TYR A 209 2.55 -4.99 -5.09
CA TYR A 209 2.20 -5.15 -3.67
C TYR A 209 3.35 -5.67 -2.80
N PRO A 210 4.08 -6.76 -3.17
CA PRO A 210 5.07 -7.36 -2.27
C PRO A 210 6.18 -6.37 -1.87
N ILE A 211 6.75 -5.68 -2.86
CA ILE A 211 7.80 -4.69 -2.64
C ILE A 211 7.23 -3.48 -1.90
N ALA A 212 6.08 -2.96 -2.33
CA ALA A 212 5.49 -1.79 -1.70
C ALA A 212 5.15 -2.02 -0.22
N ARG A 213 4.63 -3.22 0.10
CA ARG A 213 4.30 -3.63 1.46
C ARG A 213 5.54 -3.62 2.34
N TYR A 214 6.60 -4.30 1.92
CA TYR A 214 7.88 -4.32 2.62
C TYR A 214 8.46 -2.92 2.81
N LEU A 215 8.56 -2.14 1.73
CA LEU A 215 9.14 -0.80 1.76
C LEU A 215 8.35 0.14 2.67
N SER A 216 7.02 0.06 2.69
CA SER A 216 6.19 0.93 3.53
C SER A 216 6.50 0.75 5.03
N ILE A 217 6.83 -0.47 5.45
CA ILE A 217 7.19 -0.79 6.83
C ILE A 217 8.59 -0.26 7.13
N GLU A 218 9.55 -0.55 6.25
CA GLU A 218 10.93 -0.11 6.39
C GLU A 218 11.07 1.41 6.46
N ILE A 219 10.40 2.15 5.57
CA ILE A 219 10.49 3.62 5.57
C ILE A 219 9.79 4.23 6.79
N CYS A 220 8.64 3.70 7.22
CA CYS A 220 7.95 4.17 8.42
C CYS A 220 8.76 3.95 9.70
N GLN A 221 9.59 2.89 9.74
CA GLN A 221 10.43 2.57 10.89
C GLN A 221 11.78 3.30 10.87
N LYS A 222 12.38 3.51 9.70
CA LYS A 222 13.79 3.93 9.57
C LYS A 222 13.98 5.36 9.09
N MET A 223 12.98 5.97 8.46
CA MET A 223 13.10 7.31 7.89
C MET A 223 12.41 8.37 8.76
N ALA A 224 12.98 9.58 8.76
CA ALA A 224 12.32 10.74 9.32
C ALA A 224 11.01 11.05 8.57
N ARG A 225 10.00 11.56 9.27
CA ARG A 225 8.64 11.77 8.75
C ARG A 225 8.62 12.67 7.51
N GLU A 226 9.50 13.66 7.44
CA GLU A 226 9.64 14.58 6.30
C GLU A 226 10.08 13.83 5.04
N HIS A 227 10.93 12.81 5.18
CA HIS A 227 11.35 11.97 4.06
C HIS A 227 10.25 10.98 3.65
N VAL A 228 9.45 10.48 4.59
CA VAL A 228 8.28 9.65 4.28
C VAL A 228 7.24 10.50 3.53
N TRP A 229 7.02 11.75 3.96
CA TRP A 229 6.11 12.68 3.28
C TRP A 229 6.51 12.95 1.82
N ALA A 230 7.80 13.06 1.54
CA ALA A 230 8.30 13.26 0.17
C ALA A 230 7.90 12.13 -0.81
N VAL A 231 7.51 10.94 -0.31
CA VAL A 231 6.92 9.85 -1.11
C VAL A 231 5.52 10.22 -1.59
N PHE A 232 4.68 10.82 -0.72
CA PHE A 232 3.36 11.35 -1.10
C PHE A 232 3.46 12.48 -2.12
N GLU A 233 4.50 13.31 -1.99
CA GLU A 233 4.74 14.39 -2.95
C GLU A 233 5.24 13.91 -4.31
N GLY A 234 5.53 12.60 -4.49
CA GLY A 234 6.12 12.08 -5.72
C GLY A 234 7.53 12.60 -5.99
N LYS A 235 8.24 13.08 -4.95
CA LYS A 235 9.62 13.62 -5.05
C LYS A 235 10.69 12.56 -4.81
N VAL A 236 10.28 11.32 -4.56
CA VAL A 236 11.14 10.20 -4.20
C VAL A 236 10.90 9.06 -5.20
N GLN A 237 11.98 8.63 -5.85
CA GLN A 237 12.01 7.43 -6.68
C GLN A 237 12.43 6.21 -5.85
N MET A 238 12.19 5.02 -6.39
CA MET A 238 12.51 3.74 -5.75
C MET A 238 13.96 3.69 -5.27
N GLN A 239 14.93 4.02 -6.12
CA GLN A 239 16.36 4.02 -5.77
C GLN A 239 16.70 4.89 -4.55
N LYS A 240 16.03 6.04 -4.40
CA LYS A 240 16.23 6.91 -3.25
C LYS A 240 15.72 6.28 -1.97
N ILE A 241 14.60 5.55 -2.01
CA ILE A 241 14.13 4.73 -0.87
C ILE A 241 15.16 3.65 -0.55
N LEU A 242 15.59 2.89 -1.57
CA LEU A 242 16.54 1.79 -1.43
C LEU A 242 17.88 2.25 -0.83
N SER A 243 18.35 3.45 -1.18
CA SER A 243 19.58 4.03 -0.60
C SER A 243 19.49 4.34 0.90
N LYS A 244 18.28 4.37 1.47
CA LYS A 244 18.01 4.71 2.88
C LYS A 244 17.65 3.49 3.72
N ILE A 245 17.41 2.34 3.10
CA ILE A 245 17.10 1.09 3.79
C ILE A 245 18.25 0.10 3.58
N THR A 246 18.60 -0.65 4.63
CA THR A 246 19.62 -1.69 4.52
C THR A 246 18.94 -2.98 4.08
N ILE A 247 19.23 -3.45 2.87
CA ILE A 247 18.84 -4.78 2.41
C ILE A 247 20.01 -5.71 2.76
N GLU A 248 19.85 -6.50 3.81
CA GLU A 248 20.86 -7.50 4.15
C GLU A 248 21.02 -8.48 2.96
N PRO A 249 22.27 -8.83 2.59
CA PRO A 249 22.50 -9.81 1.54
C PRO A 249 21.81 -11.13 1.90
N SER A 250 21.21 -11.78 0.90
CA SER A 250 20.71 -13.14 1.06
C SER A 250 21.87 -14.02 1.52
N LEU A 251 21.66 -14.79 2.58
CA LEU A 251 22.55 -15.88 2.94
C LEU A 251 22.46 -16.90 1.81
N ASN A 252 23.32 -16.76 0.79
CA ASN A 252 23.57 -17.83 -0.15
C ASN A 252 24.09 -19.01 0.67
N THR A 253 23.23 -19.98 0.95
CA THR A 253 23.63 -21.35 1.21
C THR A 253 24.23 -21.88 -0.10
N SER A 254 25.50 -21.54 -0.31
CA SER A 254 26.40 -22.36 -1.11
C SER A 254 26.47 -23.73 -0.43
N ILE A 255 25.57 -24.63 -0.80
CA ILE A 255 25.79 -26.06 -0.58
C ILE A 255 26.72 -26.49 -1.72
N SER A 256 28.00 -26.56 -1.34
CA SER A 256 29.07 -27.31 -2.02
C SER A 256 28.70 -28.77 -2.22
#